data_AF-A0A947K2R9-F1
#
_entry.id   AF-A0A947K2R9-F1
#
_cell.length_a   1.000
_cell.length_b   1.000
_cell.length_c   1.000
_cell.angle_alpha   90.00
_cell.angle_beta   90.00
_cell.angle_gamma   90.00
#
_symmetry.space_group_name_H-M   'P 1'
#
loop_
_entity.id
_entity.type
_entity.pdbx_description
1 polymer ?
#
loop_
_entity_poly.entity_id
_entity_poly.type
_entity_poly.pdbx_seq_one_letter_code
_entity_poly.pdbx_strand_id
1 'polypeptide(L)'
;SKNIKKWSEDLKQLTKIVDNKDTLELTDSNKSEIANNIVSLVNRSADLQFITNANVQSFLNKDSKKIIFNKLKNILADVDESPEKRKDTTQLLLKNNGIWNELEANDIYETLKYIKKIKLGKVSDLKDKQKEILDSWGYNDQTIEKSKEKESVVNV
;
A
#
# COMPACT_ATOMS: atom_id res chain seq x y z
N SER A 1 -12.99 -11.27 -23.79
CA SER A 1 -11.78 -10.84 -23.07
C SER A 1 -11.12 -9.57 -23.63
N LYS A 2 -10.92 -9.40 -24.95
CA LYS A 2 -10.18 -8.24 -25.54
C LYS A 2 -10.67 -6.84 -25.11
N ASN A 3 -11.97 -6.63 -24.86
CA ASN A 3 -12.50 -5.32 -24.48
C ASN A 3 -12.20 -4.95 -23.02
N ILE A 4 -12.24 -5.90 -22.09
CA ILE A 4 -11.96 -5.67 -20.65
C ILE A 4 -10.51 -5.24 -20.46
N LYS A 5 -9.58 -5.85 -21.20
CA LYS A 5 -8.17 -5.46 -21.22
C LYS A 5 -7.99 -4.00 -21.59
N LYS A 6 -8.53 -3.59 -22.75
CA LYS A 6 -8.41 -2.22 -23.24
C LYS A 6 -9.11 -1.20 -22.34
N TRP A 7 -10.26 -1.56 -21.77
CA TRP A 7 -11.00 -0.68 -20.88
C TRP A 7 -10.31 -0.50 -19.53
N SER A 8 -9.74 -1.55 -18.95
CA SER A 8 -9.03 -1.43 -17.66
C SER A 8 -7.75 -0.61 -17.72
N GLU A 9 -7.25 -0.27 -18.91
CA GLU A 9 -6.18 0.72 -19.07
C GLU A 9 -6.66 2.16 -18.79
N ASP A 10 -7.94 2.47 -19.02
CA ASP A 10 -8.50 3.79 -18.69
C ASP A 10 -9.00 3.80 -17.24
N LEU A 11 -8.64 4.84 -16.47
CA LEU A 11 -8.97 4.91 -15.04
C LEU A 11 -10.49 4.91 -14.78
N LYS A 12 -11.27 5.64 -15.60
CA LYS A 12 -12.72 5.74 -15.41
C LYS A 12 -13.39 4.41 -15.73
N GLN A 13 -12.94 3.76 -16.80
CA GLN A 13 -13.47 2.45 -17.19
C GLN A 13 -13.03 1.34 -16.23
N LEU A 14 -11.78 1.35 -15.76
CA LEU A 14 -11.31 0.46 -14.70
C LEU A 14 -12.21 0.55 -13.48
N THR A 15 -12.49 1.77 -13.00
CA THR A 15 -13.35 1.99 -11.83
C THR A 15 -14.75 1.39 -12.04
N LYS A 16 -15.34 1.58 -13.23
CA LYS A 16 -16.61 0.93 -13.58
C LYS A 16 -16.52 -0.60 -13.59
N ILE A 17 -15.44 -1.16 -14.13
CA ILE A 17 -15.24 -2.62 -14.18
C ILE A 17 -15.16 -3.19 -12.77
N VAL A 18 -14.31 -2.62 -11.91
CA VAL A 18 -14.11 -3.14 -10.55
C VAL A 18 -15.36 -2.97 -9.68
N ASP A 19 -16.14 -1.90 -9.87
CA ASP A 19 -17.39 -1.69 -9.13
C ASP A 19 -18.52 -2.63 -9.58
N ASN A 20 -18.42 -3.20 -10.78
CA ASN A 20 -19.38 -4.16 -11.32
C ASN A 20 -18.81 -5.59 -11.35
N LYS A 21 -17.71 -5.86 -10.64
CA LYS A 21 -16.95 -7.13 -10.73
C LYS A 21 -17.78 -8.39 -10.45
N ASP A 22 -18.82 -8.28 -9.63
CA ASP A 22 -19.66 -9.43 -9.25
C ASP A 22 -20.71 -9.75 -10.33
N THR A 23 -21.04 -8.76 -11.17
CA THR A 23 -21.96 -8.92 -12.32
C THR A 23 -21.24 -9.25 -13.62
N LEU A 24 -19.96 -8.86 -13.71
CA LEU A 24 -19.12 -9.18 -14.84
C LEU A 24 -18.51 -10.55 -14.53
N GLU A 25 -18.85 -11.58 -15.31
CA GLU A 25 -18.27 -12.93 -15.17
C GLU A 25 -16.77 -12.92 -15.49
N LEU A 26 -15.95 -12.37 -14.59
CA LEU A 26 -14.52 -12.14 -14.79
C LEU A 26 -13.75 -13.45 -14.65
N THR A 27 -13.15 -13.88 -15.74
CA THR A 27 -12.19 -15.00 -15.74
C THR A 27 -10.92 -14.63 -14.96
N ASP A 28 -10.17 -15.63 -14.51
CA ASP A 28 -8.90 -15.37 -13.79
C ASP A 28 -7.87 -14.64 -14.66
N SER A 29 -7.89 -14.87 -15.98
CA SER A 29 -7.11 -14.09 -16.94
C SER A 29 -7.51 -12.61 -16.90
N ASN A 30 -8.81 -12.28 -16.83
CA ASN A 30 -9.24 -10.88 -16.72
C ASN A 30 -8.83 -10.25 -15.40
N LYS A 31 -8.94 -10.99 -14.28
CA LYS A 31 -8.51 -10.51 -12.97
C LYS A 31 -7.02 -10.17 -12.96
N SER A 32 -6.19 -11.03 -13.56
CA SER A 32 -4.75 -10.80 -13.70
C SER A 32 -4.42 -9.58 -14.58
N GLU A 33 -5.12 -9.42 -15.72
CA GLU A 33 -4.96 -8.23 -16.57
C GLU A 33 -5.37 -6.94 -15.84
N ILE A 34 -6.48 -6.96 -15.10
CA ILE A 34 -6.94 -5.83 -14.29
C ILE A 34 -5.89 -5.47 -13.22
N ALA A 35 -5.34 -6.46 -12.51
CA ALA A 35 -4.30 -6.24 -11.51
C ALA A 35 -3.06 -5.55 -12.12
N ASN A 36 -2.58 -6.05 -13.27
CA ASN A 36 -1.45 -5.46 -13.99
C ASN A 36 -1.75 -4.02 -14.44
N ASN A 37 -2.96 -3.76 -14.92
CA ASN A 37 -3.38 -2.43 -15.35
C ASN A 37 -3.52 -1.45 -14.18
N ILE A 38 -3.96 -1.91 -13.00
CA ILE A 38 -3.96 -1.09 -11.77
C ILE A 38 -2.52 -0.65 -11.44
N VAL A 39 -1.56 -1.58 -11.44
CA VAL A 39 -0.14 -1.25 -11.17
C VAL A 39 0.41 -0.27 -12.21
N SER A 40 0.10 -0.50 -13.50
CA SER A 40 0.48 0.42 -14.59
C SER A 40 -0.09 1.83 -14.38
N LEU A 41 -1.37 1.92 -13.99
CA LEU A 41 -2.04 3.18 -13.69
C LEU A 41 -1.41 3.89 -12.49
N VAL A 42 -1.09 3.19 -11.41
CA VAL A 42 -0.36 3.78 -10.26
C VAL A 42 0.99 4.37 -10.67
N ASN A 43 1.71 3.73 -11.59
CA ASN A 43 3.01 4.21 -12.02
C ASN A 43 2.96 5.48 -12.87
N ARG A 44 1.88 5.67 -13.65
CA ARG A 44 1.74 6.77 -14.61
C ARG A 44 0.75 7.86 -14.20
N SER A 45 -0.16 7.59 -13.28
CA SER A 45 -1.22 8.51 -12.89
C SER A 45 -0.72 9.56 -11.91
N ALA A 46 -1.17 10.79 -12.07
CA ALA A 46 -1.03 11.84 -11.07
C ALA A 46 -2.05 11.66 -9.92
N ASP A 47 -3.22 11.07 -10.23
CA ASP A 47 -4.27 10.77 -9.26
C ASP A 47 -4.19 9.31 -8.81
N LEU A 48 -3.91 9.13 -7.52
CA LEU A 48 -3.79 7.84 -6.87
C LEU A 48 -5.00 7.50 -6.00
N GLN A 49 -6.02 8.35 -5.91
CA GLN A 49 -7.18 8.14 -5.02
C GLN A 49 -7.97 6.88 -5.36
N PHE A 50 -7.94 6.42 -6.61
CA PHE A 50 -8.68 5.22 -7.02
C PHE A 50 -8.23 3.94 -6.29
N ILE A 51 -6.98 3.88 -5.81
CA ILE A 51 -6.50 2.71 -5.04
C ILE A 51 -7.18 2.58 -3.68
N THR A 52 -7.91 3.61 -3.22
CA THR A 52 -8.71 3.55 -1.99
C THR A 52 -9.99 2.76 -2.13
N ASN A 53 -10.41 2.48 -3.36
CA ASN A 53 -11.59 1.66 -3.61
C ASN A 53 -11.30 0.20 -3.22
N ALA A 54 -12.10 -0.35 -2.30
CA ALA A 54 -11.97 -1.73 -1.82
C ALA A 54 -12.09 -2.77 -2.96
N ASN A 55 -12.90 -2.48 -3.98
CA ASN A 55 -13.02 -3.33 -5.16
C ASN A 55 -11.71 -3.35 -5.95
N VAL A 56 -11.04 -2.20 -6.14
CA VAL A 56 -9.70 -2.14 -6.74
C VAL A 56 -8.72 -2.98 -5.94
N GLN A 57 -8.71 -2.80 -4.61
CA GLN A 57 -7.79 -3.54 -3.72
C GLN A 57 -8.01 -5.05 -3.78
N SER A 58 -9.24 -5.52 -4.02
CA SER A 58 -9.55 -6.95 -4.13
C SER A 58 -8.91 -7.66 -5.33
N PHE A 59 -8.41 -6.91 -6.34
CA PHE A 59 -7.65 -7.48 -7.45
C PHE A 59 -6.13 -7.55 -7.17
N LEU A 60 -5.66 -6.95 -6.08
CA LEU A 60 -4.23 -6.83 -5.79
C LEU A 60 -3.75 -8.01 -4.96
N ASN A 61 -2.79 -8.75 -5.51
CA ASN A 61 -2.01 -9.72 -4.76
C ASN A 61 -0.83 -9.04 -4.01
N LYS A 62 -0.13 -9.81 -3.16
CA LYS A 62 0.99 -9.33 -2.35
C LYS A 62 2.07 -8.60 -3.18
N ASP A 63 2.44 -9.14 -4.34
CA ASP A 63 3.47 -8.55 -5.21
C ASP A 63 3.00 -7.20 -5.79
N SER A 64 1.75 -7.14 -6.25
CA SER A 64 1.16 -5.89 -6.76
C SER A 64 1.10 -4.83 -5.67
N LYS A 65 0.71 -5.21 -4.45
CA LYS A 65 0.71 -4.35 -3.27
C LYS A 65 2.12 -3.82 -2.95
N LYS A 66 3.16 -4.67 -3.05
CA LYS A 66 4.56 -4.28 -2.85
C LYS A 66 5.02 -3.26 -3.88
N ILE A 67 4.68 -3.44 -5.16
CA ILE A 67 5.02 -2.48 -6.22
C ILE A 67 4.36 -1.12 -5.96
N ILE A 68 3.05 -1.12 -5.65
CA ILE A 68 2.30 0.10 -5.34
C ILE A 68 2.90 0.80 -4.12
N PHE A 69 3.17 0.06 -3.06
CA PHE A 69 3.79 0.61 -1.85
C PHE A 69 5.15 1.26 -2.13
N ASN A 70 6.01 0.61 -2.92
CA ASN A 70 7.30 1.18 -3.32
C ASN A 70 7.12 2.47 -4.14
N LYS A 71 6.13 2.55 -5.02
CA LYS A 71 5.83 3.79 -5.75
C LYS A 71 5.42 4.91 -4.80
N LEU A 72 4.53 4.64 -3.84
CA LEU A 72 4.10 5.62 -2.83
C LEU A 72 5.28 6.06 -1.95
N LYS A 73 6.13 5.13 -1.52
CA LYS A 73 7.38 5.40 -0.80
C LYS A 73 8.30 6.33 -1.60
N ASN A 74 8.48 6.06 -2.89
CA ASN A 74 9.32 6.88 -3.76
C ASN A 74 8.77 8.29 -3.90
N ILE A 75 7.46 8.47 -4.07
CA ILE A 75 6.83 9.81 -4.12
C ILE A 75 7.11 10.60 -2.83
N LEU A 76 7.06 9.95 -1.68
CA LEU A 76 7.36 10.62 -0.41
C LEU A 76 8.82 11.03 -0.29
N ALA A 77 9.74 10.16 -0.75
CA ALA A 77 11.17 10.38 -0.66
C ALA A 77 11.72 11.36 -1.71
N ASP A 78 10.97 11.58 -2.79
CA ASP A 78 11.36 12.46 -3.88
C ASP A 78 11.18 13.93 -3.48
N VAL A 79 12.29 14.67 -3.51
CA VAL A 79 12.35 16.09 -3.17
C VAL A 79 11.74 16.97 -4.26
N ASP A 80 11.74 16.48 -5.51
CA ASP A 80 11.24 17.20 -6.68
C ASP A 80 9.71 17.01 -6.86
N GLU A 81 9.11 16.04 -6.18
CA GLU A 81 7.66 15.88 -6.13
C GLU A 81 6.98 17.05 -5.39
N SER A 82 5.74 17.38 -5.77
CA SER A 82 5.04 18.50 -5.13
C SER A 82 4.68 18.21 -3.67
N PRO A 83 4.70 19.23 -2.78
CA PRO A 83 4.22 19.08 -1.40
C PRO A 83 2.80 18.52 -1.31
N GLU A 84 1.91 18.93 -2.22
CA GLU A 84 0.53 18.45 -2.32
C GLU A 84 0.50 16.94 -2.61
N LYS A 85 1.28 16.47 -3.59
CA LYS A 85 1.30 15.06 -3.96
C LYS A 85 1.91 14.17 -2.87
N ARG A 86 2.93 14.67 -2.14
CA ARG A 86 3.46 14.00 -0.94
C ARG A 86 2.42 13.95 0.19
N LYS A 87 1.64 15.02 0.38
CA LYS A 87 0.56 15.06 1.38
C LYS A 87 -0.56 14.08 1.02
N ASP A 88 -1.01 14.04 -0.23
CA ASP A 88 -2.04 13.11 -0.70
C ASP A 88 -1.57 11.66 -0.57
N THR A 89 -0.32 11.37 -0.94
CA THR A 89 0.32 10.07 -0.76
C THR A 89 0.36 9.66 0.71
N THR A 90 0.69 10.59 1.61
CA THR A 90 0.65 10.35 3.06
C THR A 90 -0.77 10.02 3.53
N GLN A 91 -1.79 10.73 3.05
CA GLN A 91 -3.18 10.43 3.39
C GLN A 91 -3.63 9.07 2.85
N LEU A 92 -3.21 8.69 1.65
CA LEU A 92 -3.46 7.38 1.08
C LEU A 92 -2.85 6.28 1.95
N LEU A 93 -1.59 6.47 2.37
CA LEU A 93 -0.86 5.60 3.29
C LEU A 93 -1.38 5.61 4.74
N LEU A 94 -2.29 6.53 5.09
CA LEU A 94 -2.96 6.53 6.40
C LEU A 94 -4.31 5.81 6.34
N LYS A 95 -5.05 5.98 5.25
CA LYS A 95 -6.45 5.54 5.14
C LYS A 95 -6.61 4.09 4.67
N ASN A 96 -5.59 3.49 4.06
CA ASN A 96 -5.73 2.25 3.29
C ASN A 96 -4.80 1.13 3.75
N ASN A 97 -4.94 0.71 5.02
CA ASN A 97 -4.15 -0.38 5.58
C ASN A 97 -4.14 -1.66 4.73
N GLY A 98 -5.19 -1.92 3.92
CA GLY A 98 -5.25 -3.04 2.97
C GLY A 98 -4.16 -3.08 1.89
N ILE A 99 -3.45 -1.97 1.65
CA ILE A 99 -2.34 -1.90 0.68
C ILE A 99 -1.02 -2.40 1.30
N TRP A 100 -0.84 -2.29 2.62
CA TRP A 100 0.41 -2.68 3.29
C TRP A 100 0.25 -3.69 4.44
N ASN A 101 -0.96 -4.04 4.87
CA ASN A 101 -1.18 -5.01 5.95
C ASN A 101 -0.62 -6.41 5.65
N GLU A 102 -0.45 -6.75 4.37
CA GLU A 102 0.09 -8.03 3.89
C GLU A 102 1.59 -7.94 3.52
N LEU A 103 2.22 -6.76 3.68
CA LEU A 103 3.64 -6.57 3.47
C LEU A 103 4.43 -6.88 4.75
N GLU A 104 5.71 -7.19 4.60
CA GLU A 104 6.56 -7.53 5.74
C GLU A 104 6.83 -6.30 6.62
N ALA A 105 6.85 -6.49 7.93
CA ALA A 105 7.04 -5.41 8.91
C ALA A 105 8.27 -4.53 8.62
N ASN A 106 9.35 -5.13 8.11
CA ASN A 106 10.59 -4.44 7.75
C ASN A 106 10.43 -3.56 6.50
N ASP A 107 9.65 -4.00 5.50
CA ASP A 107 9.39 -3.21 4.28
C ASP A 107 8.58 -1.94 4.60
N ILE A 108 7.69 -2.03 5.61
CA ILE A 108 6.78 -0.97 6.00
C ILE A 108 7.44 0.01 6.97
N TYR A 109 8.23 -0.50 7.92
CA TYR A 109 8.77 0.27 9.05
C TYR A 109 9.56 1.51 8.64
N GLU A 110 10.53 1.38 7.72
CA GLU A 110 11.38 2.51 7.31
C GLU A 110 10.56 3.59 6.57
N THR A 111 9.53 3.18 5.84
CA THR A 111 8.62 4.11 5.16
C THR A 111 7.73 4.86 6.17
N LEU A 112 7.16 4.15 7.15
CA LEU A 112 6.36 4.79 8.20
C LEU A 112 7.18 5.70 9.10
N LYS A 113 8.42 5.31 9.41
CA LYS A 113 9.38 6.15 10.14
C LYS A 113 9.71 7.42 9.36
N TYR A 114 9.89 7.32 8.05
CA TYR A 114 10.11 8.48 7.17
C TYR A 114 8.88 9.40 7.13
N ILE A 115 7.66 8.86 7.00
CA ILE A 115 6.42 9.66 7.07
C ILE A 115 6.27 10.36 8.42
N LYS A 116 6.56 9.64 9.52
CA LYS A 116 6.51 10.19 10.88
C LYS A 116 7.53 11.31 11.07
N LYS A 117 8.73 11.21 10.46
CA LYS A 117 9.72 12.29 10.39
C LYS A 117 9.20 13.52 9.65
N ILE A 118 8.57 13.34 8.48
CA ILE A 118 7.95 14.45 7.72
C ILE A 118 6.85 15.12 8.56
N LYS A 119 6.00 14.32 9.23
CA LYS A 119 4.85 14.83 10.00
C LYS A 119 5.25 15.55 11.30
N LEU A 120 6.28 15.08 12.00
CA LEU A 120 6.63 15.56 13.35
C LEU A 120 7.88 16.45 13.40
N GLY A 121 8.65 16.57 12.32
CA GLY A 121 9.82 17.46 12.24
C GLY A 121 11.01 17.10 13.13
N LYS A 122 10.93 16.04 13.96
CA LYS A 122 12.01 15.56 14.83
C LYS A 122 12.12 14.03 14.80
N VAL A 123 13.35 13.52 14.71
CA VAL A 123 13.71 12.08 14.66
C VAL A 123 14.12 11.54 16.03
N SER A 124 14.33 12.41 17.01
CA SER A 124 14.88 12.07 18.33
C SER A 124 14.07 11.01 19.08
N ASP A 125 12.76 10.91 18.81
CA ASP A 125 11.86 9.96 19.50
C ASP A 125 11.65 8.65 18.72
N LEU A 126 12.26 8.50 17.53
CA LEU A 126 12.08 7.35 16.65
C LEU A 126 13.15 6.26 16.80
N LYS A 127 14.10 6.43 17.73
CA LYS A 127 15.29 5.60 17.76
C LYS A 127 15.07 4.14 18.18
N ASP A 128 14.03 3.79 18.95
CA ASP A 128 14.05 2.46 19.60
C ASP A 128 12.74 1.67 19.65
N LYS A 129 11.72 2.00 18.84
CA LYS A 129 10.42 1.32 18.99
C LYS A 129 9.70 1.04 17.67
N GLN A 130 10.26 0.12 16.88
CA GLN A 130 9.64 -0.42 15.66
C GLN A 130 8.20 -0.85 15.89
N LYS A 131 7.95 -1.56 16.99
CA LYS A 131 6.60 -1.97 17.41
C LYS A 131 5.67 -0.77 17.65
N GLU A 132 6.07 0.26 18.40
CA GLU A 132 5.20 1.43 18.63
C GLU A 132 4.90 2.22 17.37
N ILE A 133 5.85 2.27 16.42
CA ILE A 133 5.58 2.84 15.11
C ILE A 133 4.53 1.96 14.44
N LEU A 134 4.80 0.69 14.17
CA LEU A 134 3.84 -0.22 13.52
C LEU A 134 2.43 -0.22 14.17
N ASP A 135 2.36 -0.28 15.50
CA ASP A 135 1.12 -0.24 16.29
C ASP A 135 0.36 1.07 16.10
N SER A 136 1.04 2.23 16.11
CA SER A 136 0.41 3.54 15.87
C SER A 136 -0.19 3.69 14.46
N TRP A 137 0.14 2.78 13.56
CA TRP A 137 -0.35 2.71 12.19
C TRP A 137 -1.29 1.51 11.93
N GLY A 138 -1.71 0.81 12.98
CA GLY A 138 -2.67 -0.29 12.91
C GLY A 138 -2.14 -1.56 12.23
N TYR A 139 -0.81 -1.72 12.18
CA TYR A 139 -0.17 -2.94 11.68
C TYR A 139 -0.20 -4.00 12.77
N ASN A 140 -1.08 -5.00 12.62
CA ASN A 140 -1.32 -6.03 13.63
C ASN A 140 -0.66 -7.34 13.21
N ASP A 141 0.66 -7.42 13.36
CA ASP A 141 1.40 -8.64 13.07
C ASP A 141 1.63 -9.44 14.36
N GLN A 142 0.86 -10.51 14.54
CA GLN A 142 0.97 -11.44 15.67
C GLN A 142 2.33 -12.16 15.73
N THR A 143 3.20 -12.03 14.71
CA THR A 143 4.54 -12.61 14.74
C THR A 143 5.55 -11.79 15.57
N ILE A 144 5.27 -10.50 15.83
CA ILE A 144 6.12 -9.64 16.67
C ILE A 144 6.01 -10.02 18.16
N GLU A 145 4.89 -10.62 18.58
CA GLU A 145 4.75 -11.12 19.97
C GLU A 145 5.56 -12.41 20.22
N LYS A 146 5.68 -13.29 19.22
CA LYS A 146 6.41 -14.56 19.35
C LYS A 146 7.93 -14.41 19.44
N SER A 147 8.48 -13.27 19.02
CA SER A 147 9.93 -13.02 19.09
C SER A 147 10.37 -12.62 20.51
N LYS A 148 9.49 -12.03 21.32
CA LYS A 148 9.80 -11.68 22.72
C LYS A 148 9.67 -12.85 23.69
N GLU A 149 8.85 -13.84 23.36
CA GLU A 149 8.64 -15.03 24.19
C GLU A 149 9.81 -16.03 24.08
N LYS A 150 10.61 -15.97 23.01
CA LYS A 150 11.81 -16.82 22.86
C LYS A 150 13.07 -16.25 23.52
N GLU A 151 13.20 -14.93 23.65
CA GLU A 151 14.34 -14.32 24.37
C GLU A 151 14.22 -14.47 25.90
N SER A 152 13.01 -14.67 26.42
CA SER A 152 12.77 -14.85 27.85
C SER A 152 12.96 -16.29 28.35
N VAL A 153 13.15 -17.27 27.45
CA VAL A 153 13.30 -18.70 27.80
C VAL A 153 14.76 -19.18 27.74
N VAL A 154 15.71 -18.33 27.33
CA VAL A 154 17.15 -18.69 27.28
C VAL A 154 17.93 -18.26 28.53
N ASN A 155 17.29 -17.56 29.47
CA ASN A 155 17.87 -17.25 30.78
C ASN A 155 17.13 -18.00 31.90
N VAL A 156 17.35 -19.32 31.99
CA VAL A 156 17.19 -20.10 33.25
C VAL A 156 18.37 -21.04 33.38
#